data_AF-A0A6J6LWT0-F1
#
_entry.id   AF-A0A6J6LWT0-F1
#
_cell.length_a   1.000
_cell.length_b   1.000
_cell.length_c   1.000
_cell.angle_alpha   90.00
_cell.angle_beta   90.00
_cell.angle_gamma   90.00
#
_symmetry.space_group_name_H-M   'P 1'
#
loop_
_entity.id
_entity.type
_entity.pdbx_description
1 polymer ?
#
loop_
_entity_poly.entity_id
_entity_poly.type
_entity_poly.pdbx_seq_one_letter_code
_entity_poly.pdbx_strand_id
1 'polypeptide(L)' 'MLNSLDVVLSDYRSRLGTLSTRVRIELAGEAFEGVAEGVSDDGGLEVRTDAGVLRIITAGDVVHLRPV' A
#
# COMPACT_ATOMS: atom_id res chain seq x y z
N MET A 1 20.35 22.18 1.95
CA MET A 1 19.49 22.16 0.74
C MET A 1 18.66 20.89 0.85
N LEU A 2 17.46 20.97 1.43
CA LEU A 2 16.56 19.81 1.52
C LEU A 2 16.02 19.55 0.11
N ASN A 3 16.20 18.34 -0.38
CA ASN A 3 15.85 17.98 -1.75
C ASN A 3 14.33 18.07 -1.87
N SER A 4 13.83 18.82 -2.85
CA SER A 4 12.38 19.09 -3.03
C SER A 4 11.52 17.81 -3.10
N LEU A 5 12.12 16.66 -3.40
CA LEU A 5 11.47 15.36 -3.46
C LEU A 5 11.15 14.76 -2.08
N ASP A 6 11.96 15.04 -1.04
CA ASP A 6 11.72 14.48 0.30
C ASP A 6 10.44 15.06 0.92
N VAL A 7 10.17 16.34 0.65
CA VAL A 7 8.94 17.03 1.05
C VAL A 7 7.72 16.47 0.31
N VAL A 8 7.85 16.17 -0.98
CA VAL A 8 6.76 15.59 -1.78
C VAL A 8 6.47 14.15 -1.36
N LEU A 9 7.50 13.33 -1.08
CA LEU A 9 7.34 11.95 -0.64
C LEU A 9 6.71 11.86 0.76
N SER A 10 7.11 12.73 1.68
CA SER A 10 6.52 12.78 3.02
C SER A 10 5.06 13.25 3.00
N ASP A 11 4.73 14.27 2.20
CA ASP A 11 3.35 14.75 2.07
C ASP A 11 2.45 13.77 1.28
N TYR A 12 3.01 13.02 0.33
CA TYR A 12 2.32 11.89 -0.31
C TYR A 12 2.01 10.77 0.69
N ARG A 13 3.02 10.31 1.45
CA ARG A 13 2.87 9.25 2.46
C ARG A 13 1.84 9.61 3.55
N SER A 14 1.81 10.87 3.99
CA SER A 14 0.88 11.35 5.03
C SER A 14 -0.58 11.42 4.56
N ARG A 15 -0.83 11.51 3.25
CA ARG A 15 -2.16 11.67 2.64
C ARG A 15 -2.73 10.38 2.07
N LEU A 16 -2.02 9.25 2.15
CA LEU A 16 -2.53 7.96 1.70
C LEU A 16 -3.65 7.47 2.63
N GLY A 17 -4.91 7.77 2.26
CA GLY A 17 -6.11 7.38 3.01
C GLY A 17 -6.41 5.88 3.04
N THR A 18 -5.60 5.04 2.38
CA THR A 18 -5.68 3.58 2.41
C THR A 18 -4.63 2.94 3.32
N LEU A 19 -3.62 3.69 3.76
CA LEU A 19 -2.64 3.16 4.70
C LEU A 19 -3.30 2.85 6.04
N SER A 20 -2.86 1.77 6.68
CA SER A 20 -3.45 1.22 7.91
C SER A 20 -4.91 0.75 7.76
N THR A 21 -5.41 0.62 6.52
CA THR A 21 -6.75 0.09 6.26
C THR A 21 -6.68 -1.25 5.54
N ARG A 22 -7.74 -2.04 5.68
CA ARG A 22 -7.86 -3.33 5.01
C ARG A 22 -8.13 -3.08 3.53
N VAL A 23 -7.34 -3.72 2.68
CA VAL A 23 -7.44 -3.61 1.23
C VAL A 23 -7.59 -5.00 0.61
N ARG A 24 -8.28 -5.05 -0.53
CA ARG A 24 -8.24 -6.20 -1.44
C ARG A 24 -7.31 -5.86 -2.60
N ILE A 25 -6.38 -6.75 -2.89
CA ILE A 25 -5.47 -6.67 -4.03
C ILE A 25 -5.97 -7.64 -5.09
N GLU A 26 -6.07 -7.16 -6.32
CA GLU A 26 -6.40 -7.97 -7.50
C GLU A 26 -5.18 -8.00 -8.44
N LEU A 27 -4.66 -9.21 -8.67
CA LEU A 27 -3.56 -9.49 -9.57
C LEU A 27 -4.03 -10.39 -10.71
N ALA A 28 -3.19 -10.54 -11.73
CA ALA A 28 -3.44 -11.49 -12.80
C ALA A 28 -3.43 -12.94 -12.26
N GLY A 29 -4.63 -13.49 -12.01
CA GLY A 29 -4.83 -14.87 -11.59
C GLY A 29 -4.98 -15.10 -10.09
N GLU A 30 -4.84 -14.07 -9.26
CA GLU A 30 -5.11 -14.18 -7.82
C GLU A 30 -5.70 -12.88 -7.26
N ALA A 31 -6.47 -13.01 -6.17
CA ALA A 31 -6.87 -11.89 -5.35
C ALA A 31 -6.70 -12.26 -3.88
N PHE A 32 -6.27 -11.30 -3.08
CA PHE A 32 -6.06 -11.51 -1.65
C PHE A 32 -6.32 -10.23 -0.86
N GLU A 33 -6.53 -10.40 0.44
CA GLU A 33 -6.75 -9.29 1.37
C GLU A 33 -5.57 -9.14 2.32
N GLY A 34 -5.42 -7.92 2.82
CA GLY A 34 -4.44 -7.60 3.85
C GLY A 34 -4.54 -6.16 4.32
N VAL A 35 -3.59 -5.75 5.15
CA VAL A 35 -3.44 -4.36 5.60
C VAL A 35 -2.35 -3.70 4.76
N ALA A 36 -2.67 -2.57 4.14
CA ALA A 36 -1.66 -1.74 3.49
C ALA A 36 -0.82 -1.04 4.56
N GLU A 37 0.42 -1.49 4.75
CA GLU A 37 1.31 -0.99 5.80
C GLU A 37 2.18 0.18 5.33
N GLY A 38 2.46 0.25 4.03
CA GLY A 38 3.36 1.26 3.50
C GLY A 38 3.56 1.18 2.00
N VAL A 39 4.56 1.95 1.56
CA VAL A 39 5.07 1.92 0.19
C VAL A 39 6.58 1.85 0.29
N SER A 40 7.19 0.87 -0.37
CA SER A 40 8.64 0.67 -0.40
C SER A 40 9.34 1.81 -1.14
N ASP A 41 10.68 1.88 -1.01
CA ASP A 41 11.46 2.98 -1.59
C ASP A 41 11.44 3.03 -3.13
N ASP A 42 11.09 1.91 -3.78
CA ASP A 42 10.87 1.80 -5.22
C ASP A 42 9.42 2.03 -5.65
N GLY A 43 8.52 2.34 -4.71
CA GLY A 43 7.12 2.68 -4.99
C GLY A 43 6.14 1.49 -4.94
N GLY A 44 6.58 0.30 -4.55
CA GLY A 44 5.71 -0.87 -4.38
C GLY A 44 4.81 -0.77 -3.14
N LEU A 45 3.54 -1.17 -3.25
CA LEU A 45 2.63 -1.21 -2.11
C LEU A 45 2.97 -2.40 -1.20
N GLU A 46 3.21 -2.13 0.07
CA GLU A 46 3.48 -3.14 1.09
C GLU A 46 2.17 -3.57 1.76
N VAL A 47 1.80 -4.84 1.61
CA VAL A 47 0.57 -5.42 2.16
C VAL A 47 0.89 -6.59 3.07
N ARG A 48 0.44 -6.50 4.32
CA ARG A 48 0.48 -7.59 5.29
C ARG A 48 -0.77 -8.46 5.13
N THR A 49 -0.61 -9.71 4.73
CA THR A 49 -1.74 -10.65 4.65
C THR A 49 -2.22 -11.05 6.04
N ASP A 50 -3.43 -11.60 6.15
CA ASP A 50 -3.95 -12.13 7.41
C ASP A 50 -3.09 -13.28 7.99
N ALA A 51 -2.28 -13.94 7.15
CA ALA A 51 -1.30 -14.94 7.58
C ALA A 51 0.01 -14.32 8.12
N GLY A 52 0.12 -12.98 8.18
CA GLY A 52 1.30 -12.25 8.64
C GLY A 52 2.41 -12.07 7.60
N VAL A 53 2.20 -12.53 6.37
CA VAL A 53 3.19 -12.45 5.29
C VAL A 53 3.19 -11.04 4.69
N LEU A 54 4.37 -10.40 4.58
CA LEU A 54 4.52 -9.16 3.83
C LEU A 54 4.63 -9.46 2.33
N ARG A 55 3.78 -8.84 1.53
CA ARG A 55 3.87 -8.87 0.07
C ARG A 55 4.11 -7.46 -0.45
N ILE A 56 5.01 -7.32 -1.41
CA ILE A 56 5.28 -6.06 -2.12
C ILE A 56 4.63 -6.16 -3.49
N ILE A 57 3.74 -5.23 -3.80
CA ILE A 57 2.94 -5.22 -5.03
C ILE A 57 3.35 -4.02 -5.86
N THR A 58 3.96 -4.28 -7.02
CA THR A 58 4.42 -3.24 -7.95
C THR A 58 3.41 -2.92 -9.05
N ALA A 59 2.46 -3.82 -9.32
CA ALA A 59 1.37 -3.62 -10.27
C ALA A 59 0.15 -4.48 -9.90
N GLY A 60 -1.03 -3.87 -9.91
CA GLY A 60 -2.30 -4.50 -9.57
C GLY A 60 -3.34 -3.48 -9.14
N ASP A 61 -4.61 -3.90 -9.07
CA ASP A 61 -5.68 -3.04 -8.58
C ASP A 61 -5.81 -3.16 -7.06
N VAL A 62 -6.04 -2.02 -6.40
CA VAL A 62 -6.13 -1.91 -4.94
C VAL A 62 -7.48 -1.32 -4.57
N VAL A 63 -8.29 -2.10 -3.85
CA VAL A 63 -9.64 -1.71 -3.43
C VAL A 63 -9.65 -1.52 -1.91
N HIS A 64 -10.03 -0.33 -1.45
CA HIS A 64 -10.26 -0.06 -0.02
C HIS A 64 -11.53 -0.80 0.45
N LEU A 65 -11.40 -1.60 1.50
CA LEU A 65 -12.54 -2.26 2.13
C LEU A 65 -13.09 -1.38 3.25
N ARG A 66 -14.36 -0.96 3.13
CA ARG A 66 -15.01 -0.17 4.18
C ARG A 66 -15.34 -1.09 5.38
N PRO A 67 -15.03 -0.70 6.62
CA PRO A 67 -15.50 -1.43 7.79
C PRO A 67 -17.04 -1.41 7.83
N VAL A 68 -17.64 -2.55 8.13
CA VAL A 68 -19.09 -2.72 8.35
C VAL A 68 -19.50 -2.31 9.76
#